data_AF-A0A9N9J0N1-F1
#
_entry.id   AF-A0A9N9J0N1-F1
#
_cell.length_a   1.000
_cell.length_b   1.000
_cell.length_c   1.000
_cell.angle_alpha   90.00
_cell.angle_beta   90.00
_cell.angle_gamma   90.00
#
_symmetry.space_group_name_H-M   'P 1'
#
loop_
_entity.id
_entity.type
_entity.pdbx_description
1 polymer ?
#
loop_
_entity_poly.entity_id
_entity_poly.type
_entity_poly.pdbx_seq_one_letter_code
_entity_poly.pdbx_strand_id
1 'polypeptide(L)'
;HQRFCNAFGYYRMVNAKNPMYPKSSLCNECTNAWKEIRHKSQEEIESKIREYLTTPIPIQGFLQISNSRPSPSQSSKSAQTDQAPQKTIEENI
;
A
#
# COMPACT_ATOMS: atom_id res chain seq x y z
N HIS A 1 -7.91 -12.83 -13.23
CA HIS A 1 -7.36 -12.83 -11.85
C HIS A 1 -7.07 -11.42 -11.33
N GLN A 2 -6.08 -10.67 -11.87
CA GLN A 2 -5.70 -9.36 -11.32
C GLN A 2 -6.85 -8.33 -11.29
N ARG A 3 -7.62 -8.21 -12.40
CA ARG A 3 -8.80 -7.32 -12.46
C ARG A 3 -9.83 -7.63 -11.35
N PHE A 4 -10.06 -8.91 -11.07
CA PHE A 4 -10.94 -9.33 -9.99
C PHE A 4 -10.41 -8.90 -8.62
N CYS A 5 -9.14 -9.17 -8.28
CA CYS A 5 -8.62 -8.77 -6.98
C CYS A 5 -8.58 -7.25 -6.79
N ASN A 6 -8.33 -6.48 -7.84
CA ASN A 6 -8.39 -5.02 -7.75
C ASN A 6 -9.82 -4.54 -7.44
N ALA A 7 -10.82 -5.07 -8.16
CA ALA A 7 -12.22 -4.73 -7.93
C ALA A 7 -12.70 -5.19 -6.54
N PHE A 8 -12.33 -6.41 -6.12
CA PHE A 8 -12.63 -6.93 -4.80
C PHE A 8 -12.00 -6.06 -3.69
N GLY A 9 -10.74 -5.65 -3.86
CA GLY A 9 -10.05 -4.78 -2.94
C GLY A 9 -10.76 -3.45 -2.75
N TYR A 10 -11.17 -2.82 -3.85
CA TYR A 10 -11.98 -1.61 -3.84
C TYR A 10 -13.29 -1.82 -3.05
N TYR A 11 -14.08 -2.84 -3.42
CA TYR A 11 -15.34 -3.18 -2.76
C TYR A 11 -15.18 -3.35 -1.24
N ARG A 12 -14.14 -4.07 -0.79
CA ARG A 12 -13.88 -4.30 0.64
C ARG A 12 -13.49 -3.02 1.37
N MET A 13 -12.59 -2.21 0.82
CA MET A 13 -12.18 -0.95 1.44
C MET A 13 -13.36 0.02 1.58
N VAL A 14 -14.18 0.12 0.54
CA VAL A 14 -15.37 1.00 0.51
C VAL A 14 -16.39 0.57 1.56
N ASN A 15 -16.75 -0.72 1.58
CA ASN A 15 -17.74 -1.23 2.53
C ASN A 15 -17.25 -1.21 3.99
N ALA A 16 -15.96 -1.44 4.21
CA ALA A 16 -15.37 -1.32 5.54
C ALA A 16 -15.18 0.14 5.98
N LYS A 17 -15.43 1.11 5.09
CA LYS A 17 -15.11 2.53 5.29
C LYS A 17 -13.67 2.74 5.78
N ASN A 18 -12.77 1.88 5.32
CA ASN A 18 -11.39 1.83 5.77
C ASN A 18 -10.46 1.76 4.56
N PRO A 19 -9.97 2.90 4.05
CA PRO A 19 -9.03 2.92 2.94
C PRO A 19 -7.62 2.42 3.33
N MET A 20 -7.33 2.24 4.62
CA MET A 20 -6.12 1.57 5.12
C MET A 20 -6.40 0.12 5.53
N TYR A 21 -7.30 -0.57 4.81
CA TYR A 21 -7.63 -1.97 5.09
C TYR A 21 -6.36 -2.85 5.08
N PRO A 22 -6.15 -3.73 6.08
CA PRO A 22 -4.94 -4.55 6.15
C PRO A 22 -4.73 -5.39 4.89
N LYS A 23 -3.56 -5.22 4.25
CA LYS A 23 -3.23 -5.90 2.97
C LYS A 23 -3.22 -7.43 3.11
N SER A 24 -2.78 -7.96 4.25
CA SER A 24 -2.77 -9.41 4.52
C SER A 24 -4.18 -9.99 4.55
N SER A 25 -5.10 -9.34 5.26
CA SER A 25 -6.53 -9.71 5.28
C SER A 25 -7.13 -9.63 3.89
N LEU A 26 -6.86 -8.55 3.15
CA LEU A 26 -7.36 -8.37 1.78
C LEU A 26 -6.86 -9.47 0.83
N CYS A 27 -5.60 -9.87 0.94
CA CYS A 27 -5.02 -10.94 0.13
C CYS A 27 -5.67 -12.29 0.41
N ASN A 28 -5.84 -12.64 1.69
CA ASN A 28 -6.48 -13.90 2.09
C ASN A 28 -7.96 -13.94 1.65
N GLU A 29 -8.68 -12.85 1.87
CA GLU A 29 -10.06 -12.70 1.45
C GLU A 29 -10.22 -12.74 -0.07
N CYS A 30 -9.37 -12.05 -0.85
CA CYS A 30 -9.41 -12.14 -2.31
C CYS A 30 -9.14 -13.57 -2.77
N THR A 31 -8.16 -14.24 -2.17
CA THR A 31 -7.82 -15.63 -2.53
C THR A 31 -9.01 -16.56 -2.33
N ASN A 32 -9.72 -16.43 -1.22
CA ASN A 32 -10.91 -17.23 -0.94
C ASN A 32 -12.05 -16.87 -1.90
N ALA A 33 -12.34 -15.58 -2.09
CA ALA A 33 -13.36 -15.14 -3.04
C ALA A 33 -13.05 -15.59 -4.48
N TRP A 34 -11.78 -15.60 -4.89
CA TRP A 34 -11.38 -16.05 -6.22
C TRP A 34 -11.59 -17.56 -6.40
N LYS A 35 -11.34 -18.39 -5.37
CA LYS A 35 -11.62 -19.84 -5.42
C LYS A 35 -13.10 -20.12 -5.72
N GLU A 36 -13.99 -19.35 -5.13
CA GLU A 36 -15.45 -19.49 -5.31
C GLU A 36 -15.95 -19.08 -6.69
N ILE A 37 -15.23 -18.22 -7.43
CA ILE A 37 -15.73 -17.72 -8.72
C ILE A 37 -14.90 -18.14 -9.93
N ARG A 38 -13.65 -18.59 -9.76
CA ARG A 38 -12.73 -18.89 -10.87
C ARG A 38 -13.18 -20.03 -11.80
N HIS A 39 -14.18 -20.80 -11.37
CA HIS A 39 -14.78 -21.88 -12.14
C HIS A 39 -16.05 -21.46 -12.89
N LYS A 40 -16.51 -20.22 -12.71
CA LYS A 40 -17.67 -19.64 -13.39
C LYS A 40 -17.32 -19.22 -14.82
N SER A 41 -18.35 -18.91 -15.60
CA SER A 41 -18.16 -18.38 -16.95
C SER A 41 -17.45 -17.02 -16.92
N GLN A 42 -16.78 -16.67 -18.03
CA GLN A 42 -16.14 -15.36 -18.18
C GLN A 42 -17.15 -14.21 -18.01
N GLU A 43 -18.38 -14.40 -18.49
CA GLU A 43 -19.46 -13.41 -18.36
C GLU A 43 -19.84 -13.17 -16.90
N GLU A 44 -20.02 -14.23 -16.11
CA GLU A 44 -20.30 -14.14 -14.67
C GLU A 44 -19.15 -13.45 -13.92
N ILE A 45 -17.90 -13.79 -14.26
CA ILE A 45 -16.71 -13.17 -13.64
C ILE A 45 -16.67 -11.67 -13.97
N GLU A 46 -16.89 -11.28 -15.22
CA GLU A 46 -16.94 -9.86 -15.62
C GLU A 46 -18.12 -9.13 -14.99
N SER A 47 -19.28 -9.79 -14.86
CA SER A 47 -20.44 -9.24 -14.16
C SER A 47 -20.11 -8.94 -12.70
N LYS A 48 -19.43 -9.88 -12.01
CA LYS A 48 -19.03 -9.70 -10.62
C LYS A 48 -17.99 -8.58 -10.45
N ILE A 49 -17.06 -8.46 -11.39
CA ILE A 49 -16.10 -7.35 -11.42
C ILE A 49 -16.83 -6.01 -11.53
N ARG A 50 -17.82 -5.90 -12.43
CA ARG A 50 -18.63 -4.68 -12.58
C ARG A 50 -19.38 -4.36 -11.31
N GLU A 51 -20.04 -5.35 -10.69
CA GLU A 51 -20.75 -5.20 -9.42
C GLU A 51 -19.84 -4.55 -8.34
N TYR A 52 -18.63 -5.09 -8.16
CA TYR A 52 -17.67 -4.54 -7.21
C TYR A 52 -17.25 -3.11 -7.55
N LEU A 53 -16.97 -2.80 -8.82
CA LEU A 53 -16.56 -1.45 -9.23
C LEU A 53 -17.70 -0.42 -9.11
N THR A 54 -18.96 -0.86 -9.14
CA THR A 54 -20.13 0.02 -8.95
C THR A 54 -20.45 0.34 -7.48
N THR A 55 -19.66 -0.16 -6.52
CA THR A 55 -19.85 0.13 -5.09
C THR A 55 -19.75 1.65 -4.85
N PRO A 56 -20.77 2.33 -4.29
CA PRO A 56 -20.74 3.78 -4.07
C PRO A 56 -19.70 4.19 -3.01
N ILE A 57 -18.91 5.23 -3.28
CA ILE A 57 -17.90 5.74 -2.35
C ILE A 57 -18.55 6.70 -1.33
N PRO A 58 -18.46 6.44 -0.02
CA PRO A 58 -18.87 7.41 0.98
C PRO A 58 -17.84 8.54 1.11
N ILE A 59 -18.19 9.72 0.62
CA ILE A 59 -17.32 10.92 0.55
C ILE A 59 -16.75 11.32 1.93
N GLN A 60 -17.55 11.20 3.00
CA GLN A 60 -17.24 11.77 4.31
C GLN A 60 -16.09 11.07 5.08
N GLY A 61 -15.74 9.82 4.73
CA GLY A 61 -14.64 9.06 5.35
C GLY A 61 -13.44 8.80 4.44
N PHE A 62 -13.62 8.81 3.12
CA PHE A 62 -12.57 8.47 2.16
C PHE A 62 -11.66 9.65 1.80
N LEU A 63 -12.20 10.87 1.72
CA LEU A 63 -11.43 12.05 1.30
C LEU A 63 -10.53 12.63 2.40
N GLN A 64 -10.72 12.25 3.66
CA GLN A 64 -9.91 12.80 4.76
C GLN A 64 -8.45 12.31 4.72
N ILE A 65 -8.15 11.25 3.97
CA ILE A 65 -6.82 10.61 3.96
C ILE A 65 -5.93 11.10 2.82
N SER A 66 -6.48 11.72 1.77
CA SER A 66 -5.67 12.37 0.73
C SER A 66 -4.98 13.65 1.20
N ASN A 67 -5.43 14.22 2.33
CA ASN A 67 -4.91 15.48 2.86
C ASN A 67 -3.82 15.28 3.92
N SER A 68 -3.68 14.08 4.49
CA SER A 68 -2.61 13.72 5.41
C SER A 68 -1.40 13.17 4.64
N ARG A 69 -0.76 14.05 3.86
CA ARG A 69 0.59 13.79 3.36
C ARG A 69 1.51 13.68 4.58
N PRO A 70 2.25 12.57 4.77
CA PRO A 70 3.36 12.59 5.71
C PRO A 70 4.36 13.61 5.14
N SER A 71 4.58 14.72 5.86
CA SER A 71 5.74 15.57 5.59
C SER A 71 6.98 14.67 5.60
N PRO A 72 7.89 14.77 4.61
CA PRO A 72 9.17 14.12 4.74
C PRO A 72 9.84 14.72 5.97
N SER A 73 9.92 13.93 7.04
CA SER A 73 10.80 14.21 8.17
C SER A 73 12.20 14.32 7.57
N GLN A 74 12.68 15.56 7.42
CA GLN A 74 14.09 15.83 7.16
C GLN A 74 14.84 15.25 8.35
N SER A 75 15.43 14.05 8.19
CA SER A 75 16.48 13.62 9.08
C SER A 75 17.64 14.58 8.89
N SER A 76 17.83 15.47 9.86
CA SER A 76 18.96 16.38 9.94
C SER A 76 20.23 15.53 9.86
N LYS A 77 20.98 15.73 8.76
CA LYS A 77 22.30 15.18 8.55
C LYS A 77 23.23 15.81 9.59
N SER A 78 23.43 15.16 10.73
CA SER A 78 24.41 15.60 11.71
C SER A 78 25.79 15.18 11.20
N ALA A 79 26.57 16.15 10.75
CA ALA A 79 27.99 16.00 10.50
C ALA A 79 28.68 15.72 11.84
N GLN A 80 29.39 14.61 11.95
CA GLN A 80 30.41 14.43 12.98
C GLN A 80 31.73 14.09 12.29
N THR A 81 32.54 15.14 12.13
CA THR A 81 34.00 15.11 12.07
C THR A 81 34.53 14.36 13.27
N ASP A 82 35.40 13.37 13.05
CA ASP A 82 36.47 13.07 14.01
C ASP A 82 37.72 12.65 13.24
N GLN A 83 38.76 13.46 13.46
CA GLN A 83 40.09 13.36 12.89
C GLN A 83 40.82 12.16 13.51
N ALA A 84 41.49 11.36 12.68
CA ALA A 84 42.54 10.44 13.14
C ALA A 84 43.91 11.11 12.90
N PRO A 85 44.76 11.30 13.92
CA PRO A 85 46.11 11.81 13.72
C PRO A 85 47.03 10.63 13.38
N GLN A 86 47.48 10.52 12.12
CA GLN A 86 48.62 9.67 11.77
C GLN A 86 49.88 10.50 11.57
N LYS A 87 50.69 10.45 12.63
CA LYS A 87 52.11 10.74 12.84
C LYS A 87 52.96 10.98 11.56
N THR A 88 53.52 12.18 11.50
CA THR A 88 54.69 12.58 10.68
C THR A 88 55.91 11.72 10.97
N ILE A 89 56.61 11.28 9.92
CA ILE A 89 57.95 10.68 9.94
C ILE A 89 58.90 11.66 9.24
N GLU A 90 59.85 12.20 9.99
CA GLU A 90 61.23 12.66 9.68
C GLU A 90 61.66 13.49 10.90
N GLU A 91 62.78 13.22 11.58
CA GLU A 91 64.11 13.66 11.15
C GLU A 91 65.25 13.01 11.97
N ASN A 92 66.32 12.65 11.25
CA ASN A 92 67.76 12.49 11.57
C ASN A 92 68.28 12.36 13.01
N ILE A 93 69.15 11.35 13.23
CA ILE A 93 70.60 11.50 13.49
C ILE A 93 71.36 10.41 12.73
#